data_AF-A0AAV8YFT2-F1
#
_entry.id   AF-A0AAV8YFT2-F1
#
_cell.length_a   1.000
_cell.length_b   1.000
_cell.length_c   1.000
_cell.angle_alpha   90.00
_cell.angle_beta   90.00
_cell.angle_gamma   90.00
#
_symmetry.space_group_name_H-M   'P 1'
#
loop_
_entity.id
_entity.type
_entity.pdbx_description
1 polymer ?
#
loop_
_entity_poly.entity_id
_entity_poly.type
_entity_poly.pdbx_seq_one_letter_code
_entity_poly.pdbx_strand_id
1 'polypeptide(L)' 'MKLKLSTENRYIRTKELKLCLHCLKGGHFVSKCRQKSLCKKCSGKHNTLLHHEATKLDENLKGLGSS' A
#
# COMPACT_ATOMS: atom_id res chain seq x y z
N MET A 1 -4.23 -24.50 -6.60
CA MET A 1 -4.91 -23.19 -6.57
C MET A 1 -3.97 -22.17 -5.93
N LYS A 2 -3.39 -21.23 -6.69
CA LYS A 2 -2.57 -20.16 -6.11
C LYS A 2 -3.52 -19.23 -5.36
N LEU A 3 -3.51 -19.25 -4.02
CA LEU A 3 -4.09 -18.18 -3.21
C LEU A 3 -3.32 -16.90 -3.52
N LYS A 4 -3.71 -16.21 -4.60
CA LYS A 4 -3.52 -14.78 -4.71
C LYS A 4 -4.40 -14.19 -3.61
N LEU A 5 -3.87 -14.11 -2.39
CA LEU A 5 -4.28 -13.05 -1.48
C LEU A 5 -3.98 -11.76 -2.23
N SER A 6 -4.93 -11.32 -3.05
CA SER A 6 -4.83 -10.10 -3.83
C SER A 6 -4.40 -9.00 -2.87
N THR A 7 -3.46 -8.18 -3.30
CA THR A 7 -2.96 -6.99 -2.58
C THR A 7 -4.10 -6.15 -2.00
N GLU A 8 -5.26 -6.14 -2.65
CA GLU A 8 -6.52 -5.58 -2.16
C GLU A 8 -6.95 -6.13 -0.79
N ASN A 9 -6.89 -7.44 -0.59
CA ASN A 9 -7.22 -8.09 0.67
C ASN A 9 -6.25 -7.66 1.78
N ARG A 10 -4.97 -7.41 1.46
CA ARG A 10 -4.00 -6.91 2.44
C ARG A 10 -4.32 -5.47 2.86
N TYR A 11 -4.74 -4.61 1.93
CA TYR A 11 -5.18 -3.26 2.26
C TYR A 11 -6.41 -3.27 3.16
N ILE A 12 -7.42 -4.09 2.83
CA ILE A 12 -8.63 -4.25 3.63
C ILE A 12 -8.24 -4.72 5.03
N ARG A 13 -7.47 -5.81 5.15
CA ARG A 13 -6.99 -6.32 6.45
C ARG A 13 -6.21 -5.27 7.25
N THR A 14 -5.34 -4.50 6.59
CA THR A 14 -4.54 -3.46 7.27
C THR A 14 -5.45 -2.35 7.80
N LYS A 15 -6.51 -1.98 7.08
CA LYS A 15 -7.53 -1.04 7.55
C LYS A 15 -8.41 -1.61 8.66
N GLU A 16 -8.87 -2.86 8.53
CA GLU A 16 -9.65 -3.56 9.55
C GLU A 16 -8.88 -3.62 10.89
N LEU A 17 -7.58 -3.93 10.80
CA LEU A 17 -6.69 -4.00 11.96
C LEU A 17 -6.19 -2.61 12.42
N LYS A 18 -6.64 -1.51 11.81
CA LYS A 18 -6.22 -0.12 12.08
C LYS A 18 -4.69 0.03 12.11
N LEU A 19 -4.02 -0.65 11.19
CA LEU A 19 -2.58 -0.60 11.02
C LEU A 19 -2.20 0.49 10.00
N CYS A 20 -1.03 1.07 10.20
CA CYS A 20 -0.45 2.01 9.27
C CYS A 20 -0.05 1.31 7.97
N LEU A 21 -0.53 1.81 6.83
CA LEU A 21 -0.20 1.26 5.50
C LEU A 21 1.30 1.38 5.14
N HIS A 22 2.02 2.26 5.82
CA HIS A 22 3.45 2.50 5.57
C HIS A 22 4.36 1.56 6.37
N CYS A 23 4.08 1.38 7.66
CA CYS A 23 4.94 0.60 8.57
C CYS A 23 4.29 -0.67 9.12
N LEU A 24 3.00 -0.90 8.84
CA LEU A 24 2.17 -2.00 9.34
C LEU A 24 2.07 -2.07 10.87
N LYS A 25 2.30 -0.95 11.56
CA LYS A 25 2.09 -0.83 13.01
C LYS A 25 0.77 -0.13 13.33
N GLY A 26 0.12 -0.56 14.40
CA GLY A 26 -1.08 0.08 14.93
C GLY A 26 -0.79 1.40 15.65
N GLY A 27 -1.86 2.12 15.99
CA GLY A 27 -1.79 3.33 16.80
C GLY A 27 -1.53 4.63 16.02
N HIS A 28 -1.33 4.54 14.70
CA HIS A 28 -1.24 5.71 13.82
C HIS A 28 -1.59 5.37 12.36
N PHE A 29 -1.90 6.40 11.58
CA PHE A 29 -2.13 6.28 10.14
C PHE A 29 -0.89 6.68 9.34
N VAL A 30 -0.88 6.38 8.03
CA VAL A 30 0.21 6.75 7.12
C VAL A 30 0.54 8.25 7.17
N SER A 31 -0.46 9.12 7.29
CA SER A 31 -0.27 10.58 7.39
C SER A 31 0.44 11.02 8.68
N LYS A 32 0.40 10.20 9.74
CA LYS A 32 1.09 10.44 11.01
C LYS A 32 2.31 9.52 11.20
N CYS A 33 2.69 8.78 10.16
CA CYS A 33 3.77 7.83 10.23
C CYS A 33 5.12 8.55 10.15
N ARG A 34 5.96 8.37 11.17
CA ARG A 34 7.33 8.95 11.21
C ARG A 34 8.37 8.09 10.48
N GLN A 35 7.97 6.91 9.98
CA GLN A 35 8.87 6.01 9.27
C GLN A 35 9.26 6.59 7.91
N LYS A 36 10.56 6.59 7.61
CA LYS A 36 11.10 7.04 6.32
C LYS A 36 11.22 5.91 5.29
N SER A 37 10.97 4.66 5.67
CA SER A 37 11.10 3.51 4.77
C SER A 37 10.03 3.53 3.69
N LEU A 38 10.44 3.80 2.46
CA LEU A 38 9.58 3.72 1.29
C LEU A 38 9.53 2.29 0.75
N CYS A 39 8.55 2.02 -0.11
CA CYS A 39 8.47 0.75 -0.82
C CYS A 39 9.73 0.51 -1.63
N LYS A 40 10.42 -0.63 -1.43
CA LYS A 40 11.68 -0.92 -2.14
C LYS A 40 11.47 -1.24 -3.63
N LYS A 41 10.23 -1.44 -4.06
CA LYS A 41 9.88 -1.76 -5.46
C LYS A 41 9.51 -0.53 -6.30
N CYS A 42 8.89 0.48 -5.69
CA CYS A 42 8.39 1.66 -6.42
C CYS A 42 8.65 2.99 -5.69
N SER A 43 9.34 2.97 -4.55
CA SER A 43 9.63 4.13 -3.71
C SER A 43 8.39 4.91 -3.23
N GLY A 44 7.20 4.30 -3.26
CA GLY A 44 5.96 4.90 -2.75
C GLY A 44 5.85 4.91 -1.22
N LYS A 45 4.95 5.76 -0.69
CA LYS A 45 4.59 5.86 0.74
C LYS A 45 3.71 4.70 1.22
N HIS A 46 4.18 3.47 1.03
CA HIS A 46 3.52 2.24 1.49
C HIS A 46 4.55 1.16 1.82
N ASN A 47 4.14 0.19 2.64
CA ASN A 47 4.97 -0.96 2.95
C ASN A 47 5.14 -1.84 1.70
N THR A 48 6.35 -2.36 1.44
CA THR A 48 6.64 -3.24 0.29
C THR A 48 5.70 -4.46 0.22
N LEU A 49 5.15 -4.91 1.36
CA LEU A 49 4.14 -6.00 1.41
C LEU A 49 2.78 -5.62 0.81
N LEU A 50 2.46 -4.33 0.80
CA LEU A 50 1.27 -3.75 0.17
C LEU A 50 1.54 -3.28 -1.27
N HIS A 51 2.76 -3.45 -1.78
CA HIS A 51 3.07 -3.10 -3.15
C HIS A 51 2.20 -3.91 -4.11
N HIS A 52 1.43 -3.19 -4.93
CA HIS A 52 0.75 -3.76 -6.08
C HIS A 52 1.61 -3.46 -7.30
N GLU A 53 2.19 -4.50 -7.88
CA GLU A 53 2.80 -4.40 -9.21
C GLU A 53 1.65 -4.20 -10.19
N ALA A 54 1.38 -2.93 -10.53
CA ALA A 54 0.54 -2.64 -11.66
C ALA A 54 1.25 -3.23 -12.88
N THR A 55 0.76 -4.37 -13.36
CA THR A 55 1.10 -4.83 -14.71
C THR A 55 0.96 -3.61 -15.62
N LYS A 56 2.00 -3.37 -16.43
CA LYS A 56 2.24 -2.26 -17.35
C LYS A 56 1.16 -2.03 -18.44
N LEU A 57 -0.11 -2.16 -18.09
CA LEU A 57 -1.29 -1.95 -18.93
C LEU A 57 -2.13 -0.76 -18.45
N ASP A 58 -1.88 -0.23 -17.25
CA ASP A 58 -2.67 0.84 -16.62
C ASP A 58 -1.83 2.14 -16.42
N GLU A 59 -0.95 2.47 -17.37
CA GLU A 59 -0.30 3.81 -17.38
C GLU A 59 -1.24 4.90 -17.95
N ASN A 60 -2.48 4.57 -18.34
CA ASN A 60 -3.42 5.52 -18.96
C ASN A 60 -4.55 6.03 -18.04
N LEU A 61 -4.77 5.45 -16.85
CA LEU A 61 -5.91 5.81 -15.97
C LEU A 61 -5.54 6.56 -14.68
N LYS A 62 -4.26 6.84 -14.40
CA LYS A 62 -3.86 7.63 -13.22
C LYS A 62 -3.94 9.14 -13.48
N GLY A 63 -5.14 9.58 -13.81
CA GLY A 63 -5.56 10.97 -13.81
C GLY A 63 -6.75 11.17 -12.88
N LEU A 64 -6.70 10.74 -11.61
CA LEU A 64 -7.61 11.26 -10.59
C LEU A 64 -7.12 11.00 -9.15
N GLY A 65 -6.65 12.08 -8.50
CA GLY A 65 -6.61 12.22 -7.05
C GLY A 65 -5.25 11.94 -6.39
N SER A 66 -4.56 12.88 -5.77
CA SER A 66 -4.94 14.27 -5.47
C SER A 66 -3.68 15.10 -5.19
N SER A 67 -3.69 16.29 -5.81
CA SER A 67 -3.08 17.56 -5.38
C SER A 67 -1.56 17.65 -5.24
#